data_AF-A0A2E7HNM1-F1
#
_entry.id   AF-A0A2E7HNM1-F1
#
_cell.length_a   1.000
_cell.length_b   1.000
_cell.length_c   1.000
_cell.angle_alpha   90.00
_cell.angle_beta   90.00
_cell.angle_gamma   90.00
#
_symmetry.space_group_name_H-M   'P 1'
#
loop_
_entity.id
_entity.type
_entity.pdbx_description
1 polymer ?
#
loop_
_entity_poly.entity_id
_entity_poly.type
_entity_poly.pdbx_seq_one_letter_code
_entity_poly.pdbx_strand_id
1 'polypeptide(L)'
;MNRSLLLVVCDFLLLSILALARFDVPKDVILPEDDQKVVDKGIVERISDGENYDDVVAELEATNETLLENLSSDKNDLVQQKLELEEQIALRRQELADKEEQLASRDETIAQNEAAIQAAKEQSEQLEAKRQEIEKKREALLQSNAASKKELELLAKNLSDAKKRSDELAALKEKKEQEAQSMKIELAATQEKAKAEEQRATEAKALLLEEKKRSDALVASTTKIDERIDTLNRDLKQDLAGVGQELRGVGEELKGVGENIAGVGEKIVSVSNDVTSVKEDVTKVGQEVQGVKETVSDVSQEVAGVGSRVETIQQDVTEQAAVQEENFRKLSERQTKTVNEIYSKYEENKVNLSFDYSHVSGLFSKETAASFSMDTVIMVDGSFAYSLVHAKDSPFRLDPRPRKLIKVSGLITSPKLKTPIQVKEIAFMDDPRILIVPLYVNPAELRKTSSLELFGSPKNPYLFSEAVVVDAKERRFGQTDFMRDERDARYIEVSHTKFAFVTGAFDPGKGDLVFSQKGEVLGVMVNRDYAFHVKNLGARIHGGSRTIMGPSFNASKTNDLTLSLKKKLFGLNNKFR
;
A
#
# COMPACT_ATOMS: atom_id res chain seq x y z
N MET A 1 -21.33 -44.79 -24.09
CA MET A 1 -21.46 -45.88 -25.08
C MET A 1 -21.60 -45.24 -26.46
N ASN A 2 -20.75 -45.59 -27.43
CA ASN A 2 -20.66 -44.87 -28.71
C ASN A 2 -21.91 -45.17 -29.58
N ARG A 3 -22.52 -44.15 -30.22
CA ARG A 3 -23.78 -44.29 -30.99
C ARG A 3 -23.69 -45.36 -32.08
N SER A 4 -22.50 -45.54 -32.65
CA SER A 4 -22.24 -46.58 -33.67
C SER A 4 -22.39 -48.00 -33.12
N LEU A 5 -22.09 -48.22 -31.83
CA LEU A 5 -22.22 -49.55 -31.21
C LEU A 5 -23.68 -49.91 -30.95
N LEU A 6 -24.52 -48.91 -30.64
CA LEU A 6 -25.96 -49.12 -30.39
C LEU A 6 -26.70 -49.47 -31.69
N LEU A 7 -26.35 -48.82 -32.81
CA LEU A 7 -26.92 -49.11 -34.12
C LEU A 7 -26.61 -50.54 -34.57
N VAL A 8 -25.37 -51.03 -34.36
CA VAL A 8 -24.99 -52.40 -34.71
C VAL A 8 -25.73 -53.44 -33.87
N VAL A 9 -25.97 -53.16 -32.59
CA VAL A 9 -26.73 -54.07 -31.71
C VAL A 9 -28.21 -54.11 -32.09
N CYS A 10 -28.81 -52.98 -32.45
CA CYS A 10 -30.22 -52.94 -32.89
C CYS A 10 -30.43 -53.70 -34.22
N ASP A 11 -29.50 -53.59 -35.17
CA ASP A 11 -29.60 -54.28 -36.45
C ASP A 11 -29.49 -55.81 -36.30
N PHE A 12 -28.61 -56.27 -35.41
CA PHE A 12 -28.45 -57.69 -35.12
C PHE A 12 -29.69 -58.29 -34.42
N LEU A 13 -30.38 -57.48 -33.62
CA LEU A 13 -31.61 -57.86 -32.93
C LEU A 13 -32.80 -57.97 -33.90
N LEU A 14 -32.90 -57.04 -34.85
CA LEU A 14 -33.93 -57.07 -35.89
C LEU A 14 -33.75 -58.25 -36.85
N LEU A 15 -32.51 -58.55 -37.27
CA LEU A 15 -32.23 -59.71 -38.11
C LEU A 15 -32.50 -61.04 -37.39
N SER A 16 -32.26 -61.10 -36.08
CA SER A 16 -32.55 -62.28 -35.27
C SER A 16 -34.06 -62.51 -35.08
N ILE A 17 -34.85 -61.43 -34.94
CA ILE A 17 -36.31 -61.51 -34.82
C ILE A 17 -36.93 -61.91 -36.17
N LEU A 18 -36.40 -61.41 -37.30
CA LEU A 18 -36.89 -61.78 -38.64
C LEU A 18 -36.60 -63.24 -38.98
N ALA A 19 -35.48 -63.80 -38.50
CA ALA A 19 -35.12 -65.21 -38.71
C ALA A 19 -35.95 -66.21 -37.87
N LEU A 20 -36.55 -65.75 -36.76
CA LEU A 20 -37.43 -66.57 -35.92
C LEU A 20 -38.89 -66.59 -36.40
N ALA A 21 -39.30 -65.66 -37.26
CA ALA A 21 -40.65 -65.63 -37.83
C ALA A 21 -40.72 -66.50 -39.10
N ARG A 22 -40.82 -67.82 -38.93
CA ARG A 22 -41.26 -68.72 -40.02
C ARG A 22 -42.78 -68.64 -40.16
N PHE A 23 -43.25 -68.02 -41.24
CA PHE A 23 -44.64 -68.14 -41.68
C PHE A 23 -44.80 -69.40 -42.53
N ASP A 24 -45.08 -70.55 -41.90
CA ASP A 24 -45.61 -71.70 -42.61
C ASP A 24 -47.12 -71.50 -42.81
N VAL A 25 -47.53 -71.31 -44.07
CA VAL A 25 -48.93 -71.25 -44.48
C VAL A 25 -49.38 -72.67 -44.85
N PRO A 26 -50.39 -73.26 -44.17
CA PRO A 26 -50.97 -74.54 -44.57
C PRO A 26 -51.60 -74.45 -45.96
N LYS A 27 -51.45 -75.50 -46.78
CA LYS A 27 -51.79 -75.52 -48.21
C LYS A 27 -53.30 -75.51 -48.57
N ASP A 28 -54.20 -75.39 -47.59
CA ASP A 28 -55.64 -75.64 -47.82
C ASP A 28 -56.57 -74.46 -47.47
N VAL A 29 -56.08 -73.21 -47.47
CA VAL A 29 -56.94 -72.04 -47.18
C VAL A 29 -57.44 -71.38 -48.47
N ILE A 30 -58.75 -71.52 -48.72
CA ILE A 30 -59.48 -70.79 -49.76
C ILE A 30 -59.85 -69.40 -49.20
N LEU A 31 -59.48 -68.33 -49.91
CA LEU A 31 -59.84 -66.95 -49.63
C LEU A 31 -61.16 -66.60 -50.36
N PRO A 32 -62.19 -66.01 -49.71
CA PRO A 32 -63.37 -65.52 -50.41
C PRO A 32 -63.19 -64.06 -50.89
N GLU A 33 -63.46 -63.83 -52.18
CA GLU A 33 -63.82 -62.53 -52.77
C GLU A 33 -65.31 -62.22 -52.51
N ASP A 34 -65.65 -60.93 -52.65
CA ASP A 34 -66.97 -60.28 -52.56
C ASP A 34 -68.26 -61.15 -52.57
N ASP A 35 -69.12 -60.85 -51.60
CA ASP A 35 -70.58 -60.82 -51.67
C ASP A 35 -71.36 -62.06 -52.16
N GLN A 36 -70.98 -63.26 -51.73
CA GLN A 36 -71.87 -64.44 -51.79
C GLN A 36 -71.90 -65.26 -50.50
N LYS A 37 -73.11 -65.47 -49.97
CA LYS A 37 -73.44 -66.48 -48.95
C LYS A 37 -73.09 -67.87 -49.48
N VAL A 38 -72.05 -68.49 -48.93
CA VAL A 38 -71.85 -69.93 -49.05
C VAL A 38 -72.74 -70.61 -48.01
N VAL A 39 -73.93 -71.03 -48.44
CA VAL A 39 -74.80 -71.92 -47.66
C VAL A 39 -74.45 -73.34 -48.08
N ASP A 40 -73.81 -74.10 -47.20
CA ASP A 40 -73.62 -75.53 -47.42
C ASP A 40 -74.99 -76.22 -47.39
N LYS A 41 -75.41 -76.74 -48.55
CA LYS A 41 -76.63 -77.56 -48.70
C LYS A 41 -76.34 -78.99 -48.24
N GLY A 42 -76.22 -79.16 -46.93
CA GLY A 42 -76.40 -80.46 -46.28
C GLY A 42 -77.88 -80.68 -45.99
N ILE A 43 -78.63 -81.17 -46.98
CA ILE A 43 -79.98 -81.72 -46.76
C ILE A 43 -79.80 -82.98 -45.93
N VAL A 44 -79.97 -82.85 -44.60
CA VAL A 44 -80.28 -84.00 -43.76
C VAL A 44 -81.80 -84.14 -43.83
N GLU A 45 -82.28 -85.05 -44.66
CA GLU A 45 -83.63 -85.61 -44.51
C GLU A 45 -83.71 -86.26 -43.13
N ARG A 46 -84.15 -85.48 -42.13
CA ARG A 46 -84.73 -86.06 -40.93
C ARG A 46 -86.09 -86.62 -41.32
N ILE A 47 -86.11 -87.94 -41.46
CA ILE A 47 -87.32 -88.74 -41.48
C ILE A 47 -88.13 -88.32 -40.25
N SER A 48 -89.34 -87.86 -40.52
CA SER A 48 -90.34 -87.46 -39.54
C SER A 48 -90.83 -88.70 -38.83
N ASP A 49 -90.23 -88.97 -37.67
CA ASP A 49 -90.80 -89.85 -36.67
C ASP A 49 -91.67 -88.92 -35.81
N GLY A 50 -92.99 -89.03 -35.98
CA GLY A 50 -93.97 -88.09 -35.43
C GLY A 50 -93.92 -87.93 -33.91
N GLU A 51 -93.06 -87.04 -33.44
CA GLU A 51 -93.08 -86.46 -32.10
C GLU A 51 -93.19 -84.93 -32.21
N ASN A 52 -94.08 -84.42 -31.37
CA ASN A 52 -94.61 -83.06 -31.20
C ASN A 52 -93.85 -81.89 -31.84
N TYR A 53 -94.52 -81.15 -32.74
CA TYR A 53 -94.05 -79.85 -33.25
C TYR A 53 -93.71 -78.86 -32.12
N ASP A 54 -94.38 -78.97 -30.97
CA ASP A 54 -94.15 -78.11 -29.80
C ASP A 54 -92.74 -78.29 -29.18
N ASP A 55 -92.15 -79.49 -29.21
CA ASP A 55 -90.86 -79.75 -28.54
C ASP A 55 -89.68 -79.21 -29.35
N VAL A 56 -89.74 -79.30 -30.69
CA VAL A 56 -88.71 -78.73 -31.58
C VAL A 56 -88.77 -77.20 -31.58
N VAL A 57 -89.98 -76.63 -31.50
CA VAL A 57 -90.15 -75.17 -31.37
C VAL A 57 -89.60 -74.69 -30.03
N ALA A 58 -89.84 -75.41 -28.93
CA ALA A 58 -89.31 -75.07 -27.62
C ALA A 58 -87.76 -75.10 -27.57
N GLU A 59 -87.10 -76.09 -28.19
CA GLU A 59 -85.64 -76.11 -28.30
C GLU A 59 -85.09 -74.95 -29.16
N LEU A 60 -85.76 -74.61 -30.26
CA LEU A 60 -85.42 -73.47 -31.10
C LEU A 60 -85.64 -72.13 -30.40
N GLU A 61 -86.68 -72.00 -29.59
CA GLU A 61 -86.93 -70.81 -28.78
C GLU A 61 -85.87 -70.67 -27.68
N ALA A 62 -85.54 -71.75 -26.96
CA ALA A 62 -84.52 -71.74 -25.92
C ALA A 62 -83.11 -71.41 -26.46
N THR A 63 -82.76 -71.91 -27.65
CA THR A 63 -81.48 -71.60 -28.31
C THR A 63 -81.43 -70.16 -28.83
N ASN A 64 -82.54 -69.63 -29.36
CA ASN A 64 -82.62 -68.22 -29.75
C ASN A 64 -82.56 -67.28 -28.54
N GLU A 65 -83.20 -67.63 -27.42
CA GLU A 65 -83.11 -66.85 -26.18
C GLU A 65 -81.67 -66.80 -25.66
N THR A 66 -80.97 -67.94 -25.60
CA THR A 66 -79.55 -67.97 -25.19
C THR A 66 -78.63 -67.21 -26.16
N LEU A 67 -78.88 -67.27 -27.47
CA LEU A 67 -78.14 -66.47 -28.45
C LEU A 67 -78.38 -64.96 -28.28
N LEU A 68 -79.62 -64.55 -28.00
CA LEU A 68 -79.96 -63.15 -27.76
C LEU A 68 -79.32 -62.63 -26.46
N GLU A 69 -79.29 -63.44 -25.40
CA GLU A 69 -78.61 -63.11 -24.16
C GLU A 69 -77.10 -62.95 -24.37
N ASN A 70 -76.45 -63.89 -25.07
CA ASN A 70 -75.02 -63.80 -25.37
C ASN A 70 -74.69 -62.57 -26.23
N LEU A 71 -75.47 -62.30 -27.29
CA LEU A 71 -75.30 -61.12 -28.13
C LEU A 71 -75.52 -59.82 -27.36
N SER A 72 -76.47 -59.80 -26.43
CA SER A 72 -76.72 -58.67 -25.54
C SER A 72 -75.54 -58.45 -24.59
N SER A 73 -74.97 -59.53 -24.02
CA SER A 73 -73.79 -59.47 -23.16
C SER A 73 -72.58 -58.94 -23.92
N ASP A 74 -72.25 -59.51 -25.08
CA ASP A 74 -71.11 -59.10 -25.91
C ASP A 74 -71.23 -57.63 -26.34
N LYS A 75 -72.44 -57.20 -26.70
CA LYS A 75 -72.72 -55.79 -27.03
C LYS A 75 -72.46 -54.87 -25.83
N ASN A 76 -72.88 -55.27 -24.63
CA ASN A 76 -72.66 -54.47 -23.42
C ASN A 76 -71.16 -54.40 -23.09
N ASP A 77 -70.43 -55.49 -23.21
CA ASP A 77 -68.98 -55.54 -22.98
C ASP A 77 -68.21 -54.67 -23.99
N LEU A 78 -68.60 -54.71 -25.27
CA LEU A 78 -68.03 -53.83 -26.31
C LEU A 78 -68.31 -52.35 -26.05
N VAL A 79 -69.51 -52.02 -25.55
CA VAL A 79 -69.85 -50.63 -25.17
C VAL A 79 -69.00 -50.18 -23.98
N GLN A 80 -68.79 -51.03 -22.98
CA GLN A 80 -67.92 -50.70 -21.84
C GLN A 80 -66.47 -50.50 -22.28
N GLN A 81 -65.90 -51.41 -23.07
CA GLN A 81 -64.54 -51.27 -23.60
C GLN A 81 -64.37 -49.98 -24.43
N LYS A 82 -65.38 -49.62 -25.23
CA LYS A 82 -65.37 -48.38 -26.00
C LYS A 82 -65.33 -47.16 -25.07
N LEU A 83 -66.13 -47.13 -24.01
CA LEU A 83 -66.14 -46.03 -23.04
C LEU A 83 -64.80 -45.90 -22.32
N GLU A 84 -64.22 -47.01 -21.89
CA GLU A 84 -62.90 -47.03 -21.24
C GLU A 84 -61.79 -46.53 -22.17
N LEU A 85 -61.81 -46.93 -23.45
CA LEU A 85 -60.84 -46.45 -24.44
C LEU A 85 -61.02 -44.96 -24.75
N GLU A 86 -62.26 -44.48 -24.83
CA GLU A 86 -62.55 -43.05 -25.01
C GLU A 86 -62.04 -42.21 -23.83
N GLU A 87 -62.20 -42.69 -22.60
CA GLU A 87 -61.65 -42.05 -21.40
C GLU A 87 -60.11 -42.03 -21.41
N GLN A 88 -59.47 -43.15 -21.76
CA GLN A 88 -58.00 -43.21 -21.87
C GLN A 88 -57.45 -42.27 -22.95
N ILE A 89 -58.14 -42.15 -24.09
CA ILE A 89 -57.77 -41.23 -25.16
C ILE A 89 -57.90 -39.78 -24.68
N ALA A 90 -58.97 -39.44 -23.96
CA ALA A 90 -59.17 -38.11 -23.40
C ALA A 90 -58.05 -37.75 -22.40
N LEU A 91 -57.70 -38.68 -21.49
CA LEU A 91 -56.63 -38.48 -20.53
C LEU A 91 -55.27 -38.28 -21.20
N ARG A 92 -54.93 -39.12 -22.20
CA ARG A 92 -53.67 -38.97 -22.96
C ARG A 92 -53.61 -37.66 -23.74
N ARG A 93 -54.73 -37.19 -24.30
CA ARG A 93 -54.78 -35.89 -24.99
C ARG A 93 -54.50 -34.75 -24.01
N GLN A 94 -55.05 -34.80 -22.80
CA GLN A 94 -54.76 -33.82 -21.77
C GLN A 94 -53.27 -33.86 -21.36
N GLU A 95 -52.70 -35.04 -21.14
CA GLU A 95 -51.28 -35.18 -20.80
C GLU A 95 -50.35 -34.64 -21.90
N LEU A 96 -50.71 -34.82 -23.18
CA LEU A 96 -49.97 -34.26 -24.30
C LEU A 96 -50.06 -32.74 -24.34
N ALA A 97 -51.23 -32.16 -24.09
CA ALA A 97 -51.41 -30.71 -24.03
C ALA A 97 -50.57 -30.08 -22.90
N ASP A 98 -50.58 -30.69 -21.71
CA ASP A 98 -49.78 -30.24 -20.57
C ASP A 98 -48.26 -30.31 -20.88
N LYS A 99 -47.83 -31.35 -21.60
CA LYS A 99 -46.43 -31.49 -22.04
C LYS A 99 -46.05 -30.48 -23.11
N GLU A 100 -46.93 -30.15 -24.04
CA GLU A 100 -46.71 -29.12 -25.04
C GLU A 100 -46.55 -27.73 -24.39
N GLU A 101 -47.37 -27.41 -23.39
CA GLU A 101 -47.24 -26.16 -22.62
C GLU A 101 -45.90 -26.10 -21.86
N GLN A 102 -45.49 -27.22 -21.24
CA GLN A 102 -44.19 -27.31 -20.58
C GLN A 102 -43.02 -27.13 -21.55
N LEU A 103 -43.10 -27.71 -22.75
CA LEU A 103 -42.07 -27.53 -23.77
C LEU A 103 -41.98 -26.07 -24.23
N ALA A 104 -43.12 -25.42 -24.49
CA ALA A 104 -43.15 -24.01 -24.86
C ALA A 104 -42.52 -23.11 -23.77
N SER A 105 -42.82 -23.36 -22.49
CA SER A 105 -42.21 -22.64 -21.38
C SER A 105 -40.70 -22.86 -21.27
N ARG A 106 -40.22 -24.09 -21.54
CA ARG A 106 -38.79 -24.41 -21.54
C ARG A 106 -38.07 -23.76 -22.71
N ASP A 107 -38.67 -23.73 -23.89
CA ASP A 107 -38.10 -23.07 -25.07
C ASP A 107 -37.96 -21.56 -24.85
N GLU A 108 -38.94 -20.93 -24.21
CA GLU A 108 -38.85 -19.51 -23.82
C GLU A 108 -37.68 -19.28 -22.85
N THR A 109 -37.51 -20.16 -21.86
CA THR A 109 -36.40 -20.09 -20.90
C THR A 109 -35.04 -20.28 -21.59
N ILE A 110 -34.96 -21.18 -22.57
CA ILE A 110 -33.74 -21.39 -23.36
C ILE A 110 -33.41 -20.13 -24.15
N ALA A 111 -34.38 -19.53 -24.85
CA ALA A 111 -34.19 -18.31 -25.61
C ALA A 111 -33.72 -17.13 -24.72
N GLN A 112 -34.29 -16.98 -23.52
CA GLN A 112 -33.86 -15.97 -22.55
C GLN A 112 -32.42 -16.20 -22.08
N ASN A 113 -32.03 -17.45 -21.82
CA ASN A 113 -30.68 -17.79 -21.42
C ASN A 113 -29.65 -17.57 -22.54
N GLU A 114 -30.01 -17.90 -23.80
CA GLU A 114 -29.15 -17.64 -24.97
C GLU A 114 -28.90 -16.13 -25.15
N ALA A 115 -29.94 -15.30 -25.01
CA ALA A 115 -29.80 -13.85 -25.06
C ALA A 115 -28.90 -13.33 -23.93
N ALA A 116 -29.02 -13.87 -22.71
CA ALA A 116 -28.16 -13.49 -21.58
C ALA A 116 -26.69 -13.90 -21.81
N ILE A 117 -26.43 -15.07 -22.40
CA ILE A 117 -25.09 -15.54 -22.74
C ILE A 117 -24.46 -14.63 -23.79
N GLN A 118 -25.21 -14.24 -24.82
CA GLN A 118 -24.72 -13.35 -25.86
C GLN A 118 -24.37 -11.96 -25.29
N ALA A 119 -25.23 -11.40 -24.43
CA ALA A 119 -24.95 -10.14 -23.74
C ALA A 119 -23.71 -10.23 -22.84
N ALA A 120 -23.53 -11.35 -22.13
CA ALA A 120 -22.34 -11.57 -21.30
C ALA A 120 -21.05 -11.67 -22.14
N LYS A 121 -21.12 -12.29 -23.33
CA LYS A 121 -19.99 -12.39 -24.26
C LYS A 121 -19.57 -11.00 -24.77
N GLU A 122 -20.53 -10.18 -25.18
CA GLU A 122 -20.26 -8.80 -25.63
C GLU A 122 -19.66 -7.94 -24.50
N GLN A 123 -20.15 -8.10 -23.27
CA GLN A 123 -19.55 -7.43 -22.11
C GLN A 123 -18.11 -7.89 -21.84
N SER A 124 -17.81 -9.17 -22.01
CA SER A 124 -16.45 -9.70 -21.86
C SER A 124 -15.49 -9.11 -22.90
N GLU A 125 -15.91 -9.05 -24.16
CA GLU A 125 -15.11 -8.46 -25.25
C GLU A 125 -14.84 -6.96 -25.01
N GLN A 126 -15.85 -6.20 -24.55
CA GLN A 126 -15.66 -4.81 -24.16
C GLN A 126 -14.71 -4.64 -22.97
N LEU A 127 -14.74 -5.57 -22.01
CA LEU A 127 -13.87 -5.52 -20.85
C LEU A 127 -12.42 -5.84 -21.21
N GLU A 128 -12.19 -6.76 -22.16
CA GLU A 128 -10.88 -7.06 -22.71
C GLU A 128 -10.29 -5.87 -23.47
N ALA A 129 -11.09 -5.20 -24.31
CA ALA A 129 -10.67 -3.98 -25.00
C ALA A 129 -10.25 -2.88 -24.01
N LYS A 130 -11.04 -2.67 -22.95
CA LYS A 130 -10.70 -1.71 -21.87
C LYS A 130 -9.42 -2.10 -21.13
N ARG A 131 -9.19 -3.40 -20.87
CA ARG A 131 -7.96 -3.89 -20.23
C ARG A 131 -6.73 -3.58 -21.08
N GLN A 132 -6.78 -3.84 -22.38
CA GLN A 132 -5.69 -3.52 -23.31
C GLN A 132 -5.39 -2.01 -23.35
N GLU A 133 -6.43 -1.17 -23.30
CA GLU A 133 -6.24 0.29 -23.24
C GLU A 133 -5.57 0.74 -21.92
N ILE A 134 -5.98 0.15 -20.80
CA ILE A 134 -5.36 0.41 -19.49
C ILE A 134 -3.89 -0.04 -19.48
N GLU A 135 -3.58 -1.18 -20.08
CA GLU A 135 -2.22 -1.71 -20.18
C GLU A 135 -1.32 -0.77 -20.99
N LYS A 136 -1.78 -0.30 -22.16
CA LYS A 136 -1.06 0.71 -22.96
C LYS A 136 -0.84 2.00 -22.17
N LYS A 137 -1.85 2.49 -21.45
CA LYS A 137 -1.71 3.68 -20.58
C LYS A 137 -0.70 3.45 -19.45
N ARG A 138 -0.67 2.25 -18.88
CA ARG A 138 0.27 1.88 -17.81
C ARG A 138 1.71 1.85 -18.32
N GLU A 139 1.94 1.29 -19.50
CA GLU A 139 3.28 1.28 -20.14
C GLU A 139 3.76 2.70 -20.43
N ALA A 140 2.90 3.56 -20.99
CA ALA A 140 3.22 4.96 -21.23
C ALA A 140 3.56 5.71 -19.92
N LEU A 141 2.79 5.50 -18.85
CA LEU A 141 3.07 6.09 -17.54
C LEU A 141 4.38 5.57 -16.93
N LEU A 142 4.74 4.30 -17.12
CA LEU A 142 6.01 3.75 -16.65
C LEU A 142 7.19 4.38 -17.40
N GLN A 143 7.08 4.55 -18.71
CA GLN A 143 8.11 5.22 -19.51
C GLN A 143 8.26 6.69 -19.10
N SER A 144 7.15 7.41 -18.91
CA SER A 144 7.18 8.80 -18.43
C SER A 144 7.82 8.92 -17.05
N ASN A 145 7.46 8.05 -16.11
CA ASN A 145 8.08 8.05 -14.77
C ASN A 145 9.58 7.72 -14.82
N ALA A 146 10.00 6.80 -15.70
CA ALA A 146 11.40 6.49 -15.89
C ALA A 146 12.19 7.68 -16.47
N ALA A 147 11.58 8.45 -17.38
CA ALA A 147 12.17 9.68 -17.91
C ALA A 147 12.30 10.75 -16.83
N SER A 148 11.22 11.05 -16.09
CA SER A 148 11.24 12.03 -15.00
C SER A 148 12.24 11.66 -13.89
N LYS A 149 12.39 10.36 -13.57
CA LYS A 149 13.41 9.91 -12.61
C LYS A 149 14.83 10.20 -13.08
N LYS A 150 15.13 10.00 -14.37
CA LYS A 150 16.45 10.33 -14.94
C LYS A 150 16.72 11.84 -14.91
N GLU A 151 15.70 12.66 -15.18
CA GLU A 151 15.80 14.12 -15.08
C GLU A 151 16.08 14.58 -13.65
N LEU A 152 15.39 14.01 -12.66
CA LEU A 152 15.62 14.29 -11.24
C LEU A 152 17.03 13.89 -10.80
N GLU A 153 17.54 12.74 -11.25
CA GLU A 153 18.90 12.29 -10.95
C GLU A 153 19.96 13.25 -11.55
N LEU A 154 19.72 13.73 -12.78
CA LEU A 154 20.58 14.72 -13.42
C LEU A 154 20.55 16.07 -12.67
N LEU A 155 19.36 16.53 -12.27
CA LEU A 155 19.20 17.76 -11.49
C LEU A 155 19.88 17.65 -10.11
N ALA A 156 19.74 16.52 -9.43
CA ALA A 156 20.40 16.27 -8.15
C ALA A 156 21.94 16.29 -8.28
N LYS A 157 22.47 15.70 -9.36
CA LYS A 157 23.91 15.76 -9.67
C LYS A 157 24.36 17.21 -9.91
N ASN A 158 23.62 17.96 -10.73
CA ASN A 158 23.94 19.36 -11.02
C ASN A 158 23.90 20.23 -9.76
N LEU A 159 22.95 20.00 -8.85
CA LEU A 159 22.85 20.72 -7.58
C LEU A 159 24.04 20.39 -6.67
N SER A 160 24.42 19.11 -6.59
CA SER A 160 25.61 18.68 -5.84
C SER A 160 26.89 19.34 -6.37
N ASP A 161 27.07 19.37 -7.69
CA ASP A 161 28.22 20.00 -8.34
C ASP A 161 28.22 21.52 -8.14
N ALA A 162 27.04 22.17 -8.19
CA ALA A 162 26.90 23.59 -7.90
C ALA A 162 27.25 23.91 -6.43
N LYS A 163 26.83 23.06 -5.48
CA LYS A 163 27.17 23.22 -4.07
C LYS A 163 28.67 23.10 -3.83
N LYS A 164 29.33 22.11 -4.43
CA LYS A 164 30.80 21.98 -4.35
C LYS A 164 31.52 23.22 -4.88
N ARG A 165 31.09 23.75 -6.04
CA ARG A 165 31.65 24.98 -6.59
C ARG A 165 31.43 26.18 -5.67
N SER A 166 30.26 26.26 -5.02
CA SER A 166 29.97 27.31 -4.03
C SER A 166 30.90 27.21 -2.82
N ASP A 167 31.12 26.01 -2.30
CA ASP A 167 32.01 25.76 -1.15
C ASP A 167 33.48 26.07 -1.51
N GLU A 168 33.93 25.69 -2.72
CA GLU A 168 35.26 26.03 -3.24
C GLU A 168 35.47 27.55 -3.40
N LEU A 169 34.45 28.26 -3.91
CA LEU A 169 34.49 29.72 -4.04
C LEU A 169 34.52 30.41 -2.67
N ALA A 170 33.77 29.90 -1.69
CA ALA A 170 33.79 30.42 -0.32
C ALA A 170 35.18 30.24 0.32
N ALA A 171 35.78 29.06 0.19
CA ALA A 171 37.13 28.78 0.69
C ALA A 171 38.21 29.65 0.01
N LEU A 172 38.10 29.87 -1.31
CA LEU A 172 38.99 30.77 -2.06
C LEU A 172 38.86 32.22 -1.59
N LYS A 173 37.63 32.68 -1.32
CA LYS A 173 37.37 34.02 -0.81
C LYS A 173 37.97 34.20 0.58
N GLU A 174 37.76 33.26 1.48
CA GLU A 174 38.33 33.29 2.83
C GLU A 174 39.87 33.31 2.79
N LYS A 175 40.49 32.48 1.94
CA LYS A 175 41.94 32.49 1.75
C LYS A 175 42.45 33.85 1.26
N LYS A 176 41.78 34.45 0.27
CA LYS A 176 42.15 35.78 -0.24
C LYS A 176 41.95 36.88 0.79
N GLU A 177 40.92 36.79 1.63
CA GLU A 177 40.71 37.74 2.73
C GLU A 177 41.80 37.61 3.79
N GLN A 178 42.22 36.40 4.15
CA GLN A 178 43.34 36.15 5.07
C GLN A 178 44.66 36.69 4.50
N GLU A 179 44.97 36.41 3.22
CA GLU A 179 46.16 36.95 2.54
C GLU A 179 46.14 38.49 2.47
N ALA A 180 44.97 39.09 2.22
CA ALA A 180 44.82 40.55 2.22
C ALA A 180 44.99 41.15 3.63
N GLN A 181 44.51 40.47 4.67
CA GLN A 181 44.73 40.89 6.05
C GLN A 181 46.20 40.78 6.45
N SER A 182 46.89 39.70 6.10
CA SER A 182 48.33 39.56 6.38
C SER A 182 49.15 40.63 5.65
N MET A 183 48.83 40.89 4.37
CA MET A 183 49.48 41.96 3.61
C MET A 183 49.22 43.35 4.20
N LYS A 184 48.01 43.62 4.71
CA LYS A 184 47.71 44.89 5.41
C LYS A 184 48.51 45.05 6.70
N ILE A 185 48.67 43.98 7.48
CA ILE A 185 49.47 43.99 8.71
C ILE A 185 50.95 44.23 8.39
N GLU A 186 51.48 43.56 7.36
CA GLU A 186 52.86 43.75 6.92
C GLU A 186 53.10 45.17 6.37
N LEU A 187 52.14 45.72 5.61
CA LEU A 187 52.21 47.09 5.13
C LEU A 187 52.17 48.11 6.29
N ALA A 188 51.34 47.89 7.30
CA ALA A 188 51.31 48.74 8.49
C ALA A 188 52.65 48.70 9.25
N ALA A 189 53.21 47.50 9.45
CA ALA A 189 54.49 47.32 10.14
C ALA A 189 55.67 47.93 9.36
N THR A 190 55.66 47.86 8.03
CA THR A 190 56.67 48.50 7.18
C THR A 190 56.54 50.02 7.18
N GLN A 191 55.32 50.56 7.16
CA GLN A 191 55.06 52.00 7.29
C GLN A 191 55.50 52.54 8.66
N GLU A 192 55.26 51.81 9.75
CA GLU A 192 55.74 52.21 11.08
C GLU A 192 57.28 52.22 11.17
N LYS A 193 57.94 51.21 10.60
CA LYS A 193 59.40 51.17 10.51
C LYS A 193 59.95 52.34 9.69
N ALA A 194 59.35 52.66 8.55
CA ALA A 194 59.75 53.79 7.71
C ALA A 194 59.60 55.12 8.46
N LYS A 195 58.48 55.34 9.17
CA LYS A 195 58.28 56.53 10.01
C LYS A 195 59.30 56.62 11.14
N ALA A 196 59.63 55.50 11.78
CA ALA A 196 60.63 55.46 12.85
C ALA A 196 62.07 55.70 12.35
N GLU A 197 62.39 55.28 11.13
CA GLU A 197 63.67 55.59 10.48
C GLU A 197 63.74 57.07 10.04
N GLU A 198 62.65 57.61 9.52
CA GLU A 198 62.54 59.03 9.18
C GLU A 198 62.72 59.91 10.42
N GLN A 199 62.04 59.59 11.53
CA GLN A 199 62.22 60.27 12.80
C GLN A 199 63.68 60.22 13.28
N ARG A 200 64.29 59.02 13.29
CA ARG A 200 65.71 58.87 13.65
C ARG A 200 66.65 59.67 12.74
N ALA A 201 66.36 59.74 11.44
CA ALA A 201 67.12 60.54 10.50
C ALA A 201 66.96 62.05 10.75
N THR A 202 65.75 62.51 11.11
CA THR A 202 65.51 63.92 11.48
C THR A 202 66.20 64.30 12.79
N GLU A 203 66.17 63.43 13.80
CA GLU A 203 66.88 63.62 15.07
C GLU A 203 68.41 63.64 14.85
N ALA A 204 68.94 62.72 14.05
CA ALA A 204 70.36 62.70 13.69
C ALA A 204 70.78 63.98 12.94
N LYS A 205 69.95 64.47 12.01
CA LYS A 205 70.19 65.76 11.32
C LYS A 205 70.16 66.93 12.30
N ALA A 206 69.25 66.93 13.27
CA ALA A 206 69.16 67.97 14.29
C ALA A 206 70.41 67.99 15.19
N LEU A 207 70.88 66.81 15.63
CA LEU A 207 72.11 66.66 16.41
C LEU A 207 73.34 67.12 15.62
N LEU A 208 73.45 66.76 14.33
CA LEU A 208 74.53 67.24 13.46
C LEU A 208 74.49 68.75 13.28
N LEU A 209 73.31 69.36 13.19
CA LEU A 209 73.16 70.81 13.12
C LEU A 209 73.58 71.49 14.43
N GLU A 210 73.27 70.88 15.58
CA GLU A 210 73.69 71.37 16.89
C GLU A 210 75.21 71.26 17.07
N GLU A 211 75.81 70.13 16.70
CA GLU A 211 77.28 69.96 16.67
C GLU A 211 77.94 70.96 15.73
N LYS A 212 77.36 71.21 14.56
CA LYS A 212 77.84 72.26 13.66
C LYS A 212 77.76 73.65 14.30
N LYS A 213 76.65 73.98 14.97
CA LYS A 213 76.52 75.25 15.73
C LYS A 213 77.55 75.35 16.86
N ARG A 214 77.84 74.25 17.56
CA ARG A 214 78.90 74.20 18.58
C ARG A 214 80.28 74.39 17.96
N SER A 215 80.54 73.77 16.82
CA SER A 215 81.78 73.95 16.06
C SER A 215 81.94 75.40 15.58
N ASP A 216 80.89 75.99 15.01
CA ASP A 216 80.87 77.41 14.61
C ASP A 216 81.08 78.34 15.82
N ALA A 217 80.48 78.03 16.98
CA ALA A 217 80.69 78.77 18.23
C ALA A 217 82.12 78.61 18.78
N LEU A 218 82.72 77.44 18.65
CA LEU A 218 84.13 77.18 18.96
C LEU A 218 85.04 78.00 18.05
N VAL A 219 84.80 78.01 16.75
CA VAL A 219 85.53 78.86 15.79
C VAL A 219 85.36 80.35 16.13
N ALA A 220 84.15 80.79 16.50
CA ALA A 220 83.89 82.15 16.98
C ALA A 220 84.60 82.47 18.30
N SER A 221 84.77 81.48 19.18
CA SER A 221 85.55 81.64 20.42
C SER A 221 87.04 81.69 20.13
N THR A 222 87.55 80.90 19.20
CA THR A 222 88.96 80.90 18.80
C THR A 222 89.32 82.24 18.14
N THR A 223 88.49 82.75 17.24
CA THR A 223 88.68 84.08 16.64
C THR A 223 88.66 85.20 17.69
N LYS A 224 87.78 85.14 18.69
CA LYS A 224 87.82 86.08 19.85
C LYS A 224 89.08 85.93 20.70
N ILE A 225 89.61 84.71 20.84
CA ILE A 225 90.88 84.48 21.53
C ILE A 225 92.03 85.08 20.71
N ASP A 226 92.02 84.95 19.39
CA ASP A 226 93.00 85.57 18.50
C ASP A 226 92.93 87.09 18.58
N GLU A 227 91.74 87.69 18.55
CA GLU A 227 91.54 89.14 18.80
C GLU A 227 92.10 89.58 20.16
N ARG A 228 91.96 88.71 21.17
CA ARG A 228 92.45 88.95 22.54
C ARG A 228 93.96 88.81 22.65
N ILE A 229 94.57 87.90 21.88
CA ILE A 229 96.02 87.75 21.72
C ILE A 229 96.58 88.98 20.98
N ASP A 230 95.91 89.46 19.94
CA ASP A 230 96.32 90.66 19.21
C ASP A 230 96.23 91.92 20.08
N THR A 231 95.20 92.04 20.91
CA THR A 231 95.10 93.14 21.88
C THR A 231 96.13 93.02 23.00
N LEU A 232 96.40 91.82 23.52
CA LEU A 232 97.49 91.58 24.46
C LEU A 232 98.86 91.92 23.86
N ASN A 233 99.12 91.56 22.60
CA ASN A 233 100.35 91.93 21.90
C ASN A 233 100.47 93.45 21.71
N ARG A 234 99.36 94.15 21.46
CA ARG A 234 99.30 95.61 21.40
C ARG A 234 99.60 96.25 22.76
N ASP A 235 99.05 95.72 23.84
CA ASP A 235 99.24 96.23 25.20
C ASP A 235 100.67 95.91 25.72
N LEU A 236 101.24 94.74 25.40
CA LEU A 236 102.66 94.43 25.67
C LEU A 236 103.61 95.41 24.95
N LYS A 237 103.27 95.78 23.71
CA LYS A 237 104.04 96.76 22.92
C LYS A 237 103.93 98.17 23.51
N GLN A 238 102.85 98.48 24.21
CA GLN A 238 102.62 99.75 24.89
C GLN A 238 103.34 99.80 26.27
N ASP A 239 103.39 98.68 26.99
CA ASP A 239 104.08 98.59 28.29
C ASP A 239 105.61 98.50 28.14
N LEU A 240 106.13 97.90 27.06
CA LEU A 240 107.56 98.01 26.70
C LEU A 240 107.95 99.43 26.22
N ALA A 241 107.01 100.24 25.75
CA ALA A 241 107.26 101.63 25.38
C ALA A 241 107.33 102.58 26.61
N GLY A 242 106.70 102.22 27.73
CA GLY A 242 106.75 102.99 28.98
C GLY A 242 108.04 102.79 29.78
N VAL A 243 108.62 101.58 29.77
CA VAL A 243 109.85 101.27 30.53
C VAL A 243 111.13 101.70 29.78
N GLY A 244 111.05 101.91 28.46
CA GLY A 244 112.18 102.34 27.63
C GLY A 244 112.47 103.86 27.60
N GLN A 245 111.60 104.72 28.16
CA GLN A 245 111.76 106.19 28.08
C GLN A 245 112.50 106.84 29.26
N GLU A 246 112.86 106.11 30.32
CA GLU A 246 113.62 106.66 31.45
C GLU A 246 115.13 106.31 31.44
N LEU A 247 115.61 105.64 30.38
CA LEU A 247 117.04 105.39 30.13
C LEU A 247 117.47 105.90 28.74
N ARG A 248 117.51 107.24 28.60
CA ARG A 248 118.43 108.08 27.77
C ARG A 248 119.03 107.41 26.52
N GLY A 249 118.71 107.82 25.29
CA GLY A 249 118.91 109.17 24.78
C GLY A 249 120.23 109.29 24.00
N VAL A 250 120.36 108.65 22.82
CA VAL A 250 121.47 108.82 21.86
C VAL A 250 121.02 108.30 20.48
N GLY A 251 121.30 109.06 19.41
CA GLY A 251 121.44 108.54 18.03
C GLY A 251 120.14 108.42 17.26
N GLU A 252 119.71 109.43 16.52
CA GLU A 252 120.14 109.67 15.13
C GLU A 252 119.92 108.48 14.19
N GLU A 253 119.36 108.84 13.04
CA GLU A 253 119.48 108.13 11.76
C GLU A 253 118.45 107.05 11.38
N LEU A 254 117.61 107.51 10.44
CA LEU A 254 117.33 106.88 9.15
C LEU A 254 116.10 105.95 9.05
N LYS A 255 115.09 106.54 8.41
CA LYS A 255 114.47 106.09 7.14
C LYS A 255 113.79 104.71 7.19
N GLY A 256 112.51 104.57 6.87
CA GLY A 256 111.70 105.37 5.97
C GLY A 256 110.91 104.43 5.05
N VAL A 257 109.59 104.65 5.06
CA VAL A 257 108.69 104.53 3.90
C VAL A 257 108.43 103.13 3.31
N GLY A 258 107.14 102.85 3.07
CA GLY A 258 106.70 101.91 2.04
C GLY A 258 105.59 100.97 2.52
N GLU A 259 104.40 101.44 2.90
CA GLU A 259 103.26 101.75 2.03
C GLU A 259 102.75 100.59 1.13
N ASN A 260 101.43 100.33 1.31
CA ASN A 260 100.41 99.95 0.32
C ASN A 260 99.99 98.46 0.16
N ILE A 261 98.73 98.12 0.55
CA ILE A 261 97.51 97.95 -0.30
C ILE A 261 97.43 96.49 -0.81
N ALA A 262 96.32 95.76 -0.92
CA ALA A 262 94.90 95.84 -0.60
C ALA A 262 94.33 94.41 -0.79
N GLY A 263 93.14 94.10 -0.31
CA GLY A 263 92.07 93.82 -1.27
C GLY A 263 91.03 92.89 -0.69
N VAL A 264 89.85 93.44 -0.50
CA VAL A 264 88.63 92.85 0.06
C VAL A 264 87.74 92.32 -1.08
N GLY A 265 86.96 91.28 -0.80
CA GLY A 265 85.62 91.08 -1.37
C GLY A 265 85.27 89.62 -1.67
N GLU A 266 84.03 89.11 -1.55
CA GLU A 266 82.76 89.53 -0.93
C GLU A 266 81.73 88.37 -1.16
N LYS A 267 80.84 88.10 -0.17
CA LYS A 267 79.43 87.55 -0.17
C LYS A 267 79.00 86.32 -1.03
N ILE A 268 78.39 85.25 -0.46
CA ILE A 268 76.97 84.98 -0.05
C ILE A 268 75.94 84.82 -1.20
N VAL A 269 75.14 83.73 -1.16
CA VAL A 269 73.64 83.57 -1.33
C VAL A 269 73.33 82.05 -1.54
N SER A 270 72.57 81.30 -0.72
CA SER A 270 71.13 81.22 -0.34
C SER A 270 70.21 80.35 -1.25
N VAL A 271 69.32 79.57 -0.62
CA VAL A 271 68.54 78.41 -1.12
C VAL A 271 67.03 78.67 -1.03
N SER A 272 66.26 78.22 -2.02
CA SER A 272 64.79 78.09 -1.96
C SER A 272 64.30 77.00 -2.92
N ASN A 273 63.52 76.02 -2.41
CA ASN A 273 62.40 75.31 -3.06
C ASN A 273 61.99 74.09 -2.22
N ASP A 274 60.72 74.06 -1.75
CA ASP A 274 59.85 72.87 -1.65
C ASP A 274 58.58 73.19 -0.84
N VAL A 275 57.57 73.77 -1.51
CA VAL A 275 56.16 73.83 -1.05
C VAL A 275 55.26 73.59 -2.26
N THR A 276 55.14 72.34 -2.72
CA THR A 276 54.17 71.95 -3.78
C THR A 276 53.77 70.46 -3.77
N SER A 277 53.30 69.88 -2.65
CA SER A 277 52.81 68.47 -2.68
C SER A 277 51.65 68.08 -1.75
N VAL A 278 50.99 69.03 -1.07
CA VAL A 278 49.93 68.68 -0.08
C VAL A 278 48.49 68.87 -0.61
N LYS A 279 48.32 69.31 -1.86
CA LYS A 279 46.99 69.68 -2.40
C LYS A 279 46.25 68.55 -3.14
N GLU A 280 46.88 67.41 -3.41
CA GLU A 280 46.27 66.32 -4.21
C GLU A 280 45.55 65.23 -3.39
N ASP A 281 45.89 65.01 -2.12
CA ASP A 281 45.30 63.93 -1.30
C ASP A 281 43.89 64.23 -0.76
N VAL A 282 43.48 65.50 -0.72
CA VAL A 282 42.17 65.90 -0.15
C VAL A 282 41.01 65.64 -1.11
N THR A 283 41.27 65.48 -2.42
CA THR A 283 40.22 65.29 -3.44
C THR A 283 39.84 63.83 -3.70
N LYS A 284 40.64 62.84 -3.25
CA LYS A 284 40.34 61.40 -3.46
C LYS A 284 39.36 60.78 -2.46
N VAL A 285 39.21 61.37 -1.27
CA VAL A 285 38.32 60.85 -0.22
C VAL A 285 36.84 61.12 -0.51
N GLY A 286 36.52 62.11 -1.35
CA GLY A 286 35.15 62.48 -1.69
C GLY A 286 34.43 61.51 -2.64
N GLN A 287 35.15 60.70 -3.42
CA GLN A 287 34.56 59.76 -4.39
C GLN A 287 34.28 58.37 -3.81
N GLU A 288 34.95 57.96 -2.72
CA GLU A 288 34.74 56.65 -2.09
C GLU A 288 33.43 56.57 -1.26
N VAL A 289 32.86 57.71 -0.86
CA VAL A 289 31.62 57.76 -0.05
C VAL A 289 30.35 57.58 -0.91
N GLN A 290 30.43 57.79 -2.23
CA GLN A 290 29.28 57.67 -3.13
C GLN A 290 29.04 56.22 -3.60
N GLY A 291 30.10 55.40 -3.74
CA GLY A 291 30.00 53.98 -4.13
C GLY A 291 29.45 53.04 -3.04
N VAL A 292 29.48 53.46 -1.78
CA VAL A 292 28.92 52.69 -0.64
C VAL A 292 27.39 52.76 -0.60
N LYS A 293 26.77 53.76 -1.22
CA LYS A 293 25.31 53.96 -1.18
C LYS A 293 24.56 53.12 -2.23
N GLU A 294 25.20 52.80 -3.36
CA GLU A 294 24.66 51.89 -4.39
C GLU A 294 24.76 50.42 -3.96
N THR A 295 25.87 50.02 -3.33
CA THR A 295 26.06 48.65 -2.81
C THR A 295 25.07 48.27 -1.70
N VAL A 296 24.52 49.22 -0.94
CA VAL A 296 23.50 48.94 0.09
C VAL A 296 22.09 48.75 -0.50
N SER A 297 21.81 49.34 -1.67
CA SER A 297 20.53 49.19 -2.39
C SER A 297 20.43 47.85 -3.11
N ASP A 298 21.51 47.41 -3.75
CA ASP A 298 21.57 46.12 -4.46
C ASP A 298 21.47 44.92 -3.50
N VAL A 299 22.11 45.02 -2.32
CA VAL A 299 21.99 44.00 -1.25
C VAL A 299 20.56 43.90 -0.71
N SER A 300 19.80 44.99 -0.67
CA SER A 300 18.40 44.98 -0.21
C SER A 300 17.45 44.30 -1.22
N GLN A 301 17.72 44.39 -2.53
CA GLN A 301 16.95 43.67 -3.55
C GLN A 301 17.30 42.18 -3.63
N GLU A 302 18.57 41.80 -3.41
CA GLU A 302 18.96 40.38 -3.31
C GLU A 302 18.30 39.67 -2.11
N VAL A 303 18.21 40.33 -0.95
CA VAL A 303 17.59 39.76 0.26
C VAL A 303 16.08 39.53 0.09
N ALA A 304 15.37 40.40 -0.64
CA ALA A 304 13.95 40.20 -0.95
C ALA A 304 13.71 39.04 -1.93
N GLY A 305 14.58 38.87 -2.94
CA GLY A 305 14.51 37.75 -3.88
C GLY A 305 14.81 36.38 -3.25
N VAL A 306 15.63 36.35 -2.19
CA VAL A 306 15.90 35.14 -1.40
C VAL A 306 14.67 34.72 -0.59
N GLY A 307 13.91 35.66 -0.01
CA GLY A 307 12.68 35.36 0.73
C GLY A 307 11.63 34.62 -0.12
N SER A 308 11.38 35.10 -1.33
CA SER A 308 10.47 34.45 -2.29
C SER A 308 10.96 33.07 -2.73
N ARG A 309 12.28 32.89 -2.93
CA ARG A 309 12.86 31.58 -3.29
C ARG A 309 12.78 30.57 -2.15
N VAL A 310 12.92 31.01 -0.91
CA VAL A 310 12.78 30.15 0.28
C VAL A 310 11.34 29.67 0.44
N GLU A 311 10.34 30.52 0.20
CA GLU A 311 8.92 30.10 0.20
C GLU A 311 8.60 29.08 -0.90
N THR A 312 9.12 29.28 -2.12
CA THR A 312 8.93 28.31 -3.22
C THR A 312 9.62 26.98 -2.91
N ILE A 313 10.85 27.01 -2.36
CA ILE A 313 11.56 25.78 -1.94
C ILE A 313 10.81 25.09 -0.80
N GLN A 314 10.21 25.83 0.14
CA GLN A 314 9.43 25.24 1.23
C GLN A 314 8.19 24.51 0.71
N GLN A 315 7.51 25.08 -0.29
CA GLN A 315 6.38 24.43 -1.00
C GLN A 315 6.85 23.21 -1.81
N ASP A 316 7.92 23.33 -2.59
CA ASP A 316 8.45 22.22 -3.39
C ASP A 316 8.92 21.06 -2.49
N VAL A 317 9.54 21.34 -1.34
CA VAL A 317 9.96 20.33 -0.36
C VAL A 317 8.76 19.64 0.29
N THR A 318 7.68 20.38 0.58
CA THR A 318 6.46 19.77 1.15
C THR A 318 5.71 18.93 0.13
N GLU A 319 5.67 19.36 -1.13
CA GLU A 319 5.04 18.61 -2.22
C GLU A 319 5.87 17.37 -2.58
N GLN A 320 7.21 17.48 -2.66
CA GLN A 320 8.08 16.33 -2.85
C GLN A 320 8.03 15.34 -1.68
N ALA A 321 7.95 15.81 -0.43
CA ALA A 321 7.79 14.93 0.72
C ALA A 321 6.45 14.18 0.67
N ALA A 322 5.35 14.85 0.29
CA ALA A 322 4.04 14.22 0.13
C ALA A 322 4.04 13.18 -1.01
N VAL A 323 4.62 13.51 -2.17
CA VAL A 323 4.76 12.59 -3.31
C VAL A 323 5.68 11.42 -2.97
N GLN A 324 6.76 11.67 -2.24
CA GLN A 324 7.69 10.64 -1.78
C GLN A 324 7.00 9.70 -0.77
N GLU A 325 6.24 10.23 0.18
CA GLU A 325 5.46 9.44 1.13
C GLU A 325 4.37 8.62 0.42
N GLU A 326 3.67 9.19 -0.56
CA GLU A 326 2.71 8.45 -1.37
C GLU A 326 3.38 7.33 -2.19
N ASN A 327 4.56 7.60 -2.76
CA ASN A 327 5.34 6.60 -3.47
C ASN A 327 5.88 5.50 -2.55
N PHE A 328 6.36 5.83 -1.35
CA PHE A 328 6.76 4.86 -0.32
C PHE A 328 5.57 4.03 0.17
N ARG A 329 4.38 4.63 0.30
CA ARG A 329 3.15 3.89 0.61
C ARG A 329 2.80 2.93 -0.53
N LYS A 330 2.84 3.35 -1.79
CA LYS A 330 2.61 2.49 -2.96
C LYS A 330 3.66 1.38 -3.10
N LEU A 331 4.91 1.64 -2.73
CA LEU A 331 6.01 0.67 -2.73
C LEU A 331 5.88 -0.35 -1.58
N SER A 332 5.63 0.10 -0.35
CA SER A 332 5.40 -0.80 0.79
C SER A 332 4.11 -1.60 0.63
N GLU A 333 3.10 -1.02 -0.03
CA GLU A 333 1.88 -1.72 -0.42
C GLU A 333 2.11 -2.83 -1.45
N ARG A 334 3.30 -2.99 -2.04
CA ARG A 334 3.60 -4.08 -2.98
C ARG A 334 4.62 -5.07 -2.45
N GLN A 335 5.25 -4.79 -1.31
CA GLN A 335 6.16 -5.74 -0.67
C GLN A 335 5.36 -6.93 -0.14
N THR A 336 5.69 -8.12 -0.65
CA THR A 336 5.21 -9.40 -0.16
C THR A 336 6.13 -9.87 0.97
N LYS A 337 5.53 -10.56 1.93
CA LYS A 337 6.22 -11.34 2.95
C LYS A 337 6.27 -12.79 2.52
N THR A 338 7.31 -13.47 2.93
CA THR A 338 7.43 -14.91 2.77
C THR A 338 6.40 -15.63 3.64
N VAL A 339 6.06 -16.86 3.25
CA VAL A 339 5.12 -17.71 3.99
C VAL A 339 5.56 -17.91 5.45
N ASN A 340 6.87 -18.13 5.65
CA ASN A 340 7.45 -18.32 6.97
C ASN A 340 7.34 -17.06 7.85
N GLU A 341 7.56 -15.86 7.29
CA GLU A 341 7.41 -14.61 8.05
C GLU A 341 5.96 -14.39 8.51
N ILE A 342 4.99 -14.73 7.67
CA ILE A 342 3.57 -14.64 8.02
C ILE A 342 3.24 -15.62 9.16
N TYR A 343 3.70 -16.87 9.03
CA TYR A 343 3.49 -17.89 10.05
C TYR A 343 4.19 -17.56 11.38
N SER A 344 5.46 -17.15 11.35
CA SER A 344 6.20 -16.70 12.55
C SER A 344 5.48 -15.54 13.23
N LYS A 345 5.01 -14.56 12.46
CA LYS A 345 4.22 -13.45 13.00
C LYS A 345 2.92 -13.94 13.65
N TYR A 346 2.22 -14.90 13.05
CA TYR A 346 1.04 -15.53 13.65
C TYR A 346 1.40 -16.22 14.97
N GLU A 347 2.37 -17.13 14.98
CA GLU A 347 2.74 -17.89 16.19
C GLU A 347 3.22 -17.00 17.34
N GLU A 348 3.94 -15.93 17.04
CA GLU A 348 4.43 -14.99 18.04
C GLU A 348 3.33 -14.08 18.62
N ASN A 349 2.24 -13.86 17.90
CA ASN A 349 1.22 -12.87 18.25
C ASN A 349 -0.19 -13.45 18.40
N LYS A 350 -0.31 -14.77 18.41
CA LYS A 350 -1.56 -15.43 18.76
C LYS A 350 -1.91 -15.20 20.23
N VAL A 351 -3.20 -15.19 20.47
CA VAL A 351 -3.81 -15.03 21.78
C VAL A 351 -4.70 -16.24 22.05
N ASN A 352 -4.75 -16.66 23.30
CA ASN A 352 -5.62 -17.74 23.72
C ASN A 352 -6.99 -17.16 24.11
N LEU A 353 -8.03 -17.57 23.38
CA LEU A 353 -9.42 -17.27 23.71
C LEU A 353 -10.02 -18.49 24.41
N SER A 354 -10.44 -18.30 25.65
CA SER A 354 -11.14 -19.32 26.43
C SER A 354 -12.59 -18.92 26.72
N PHE A 355 -13.45 -19.93 26.80
CA PHE A 355 -14.83 -19.81 27.24
C PHE A 355 -15.11 -20.83 28.33
N ASP A 356 -15.62 -20.35 29.46
CA ASP A 356 -16.19 -21.18 30.51
C ASP A 356 -17.71 -21.12 30.40
N TYR A 357 -18.37 -22.27 30.40
CA TYR A 357 -19.81 -22.34 30.20
C TYR A 357 -20.45 -23.49 30.94
N SER A 358 -21.74 -23.35 31.25
CA SER A 358 -22.57 -24.45 31.72
C SER A 358 -23.71 -24.70 30.75
N HIS A 359 -24.04 -25.97 30.55
CA HIS A 359 -25.10 -26.39 29.65
C HIS A 359 -25.88 -27.57 30.21
N VAL A 360 -27.10 -27.74 29.70
CA VAL A 360 -27.93 -28.91 30.00
C VAL A 360 -27.38 -30.13 29.24
N SER A 361 -27.18 -31.24 29.93
CA SER A 361 -26.70 -32.51 29.35
C SER A 361 -27.49 -33.71 29.89
N GLY A 362 -27.57 -34.78 29.08
CA GLY A 362 -28.23 -36.05 29.44
C GLY A 362 -29.76 -36.03 29.43
N LEU A 363 -30.38 -37.21 29.65
CA LEU A 363 -31.86 -37.36 29.68
C LEU A 363 -32.50 -36.63 30.88
N PHE A 364 -31.76 -36.48 31.99
CA PHE A 364 -32.26 -35.86 33.22
C PHE A 364 -32.03 -34.35 33.32
N SER A 365 -31.68 -33.69 32.20
CA SER A 365 -31.44 -32.24 32.15
C SER A 365 -30.44 -31.72 33.18
N LYS A 366 -29.35 -32.45 33.41
CA LYS A 366 -28.32 -32.09 34.40
C LYS A 366 -27.50 -30.90 33.88
N GLU A 367 -27.28 -29.90 34.73
CA GLU A 367 -26.33 -28.82 34.46
C GLU A 367 -24.88 -29.38 34.52
N THR A 368 -24.12 -29.14 33.46
CA THR A 368 -22.72 -29.58 33.32
C THR A 368 -21.86 -28.38 32.96
N ALA A 369 -20.81 -28.14 33.75
CA ALA A 369 -19.79 -27.15 33.44
C ALA A 369 -18.75 -27.72 32.46
N ALA A 370 -18.31 -26.88 31.53
CA ALA A 370 -17.29 -27.21 30.55
C ALA A 370 -16.49 -25.94 30.20
N SER A 371 -15.26 -26.14 29.74
CA SER A 371 -14.43 -25.07 29.20
C SER A 371 -14.05 -25.39 27.76
N PHE A 372 -13.79 -24.34 26.99
CA PHE A 372 -13.28 -24.41 25.63
C PHE A 372 -12.13 -23.40 25.50
N SER A 373 -11.06 -23.75 24.79
CA SER A 373 -9.93 -22.87 24.56
C SER A 373 -9.41 -23.06 23.14
N MET A 374 -9.03 -21.96 22.50
CA MET A 374 -8.42 -21.95 21.17
C MET A 374 -7.37 -20.84 21.05
N ASP A 375 -6.47 -21.01 20.10
CA ASP A 375 -5.60 -19.94 19.64
C ASP A 375 -6.32 -19.14 18.55
N THR A 376 -6.22 -17.81 18.63
CA THR A 376 -6.74 -16.86 17.63
C THR A 376 -5.84 -15.63 17.58
N VAL A 377 -6.21 -14.61 16.82
CA VAL A 377 -5.47 -13.34 16.75
C VAL A 377 -6.38 -12.15 17.05
N ILE A 378 -5.76 -11.04 17.45
CA ILE A 378 -6.45 -9.76 17.60
C ILE A 378 -6.35 -9.01 16.27
N MET A 379 -7.51 -8.77 15.66
CA MET A 379 -7.65 -7.95 14.47
C MET A 379 -8.08 -6.53 14.80
N VAL A 380 -7.69 -5.59 13.95
CA VAL A 380 -8.03 -4.17 14.08
C VAL A 380 -8.56 -3.65 12.76
N ASP A 381 -9.72 -2.98 12.84
CA ASP A 381 -10.29 -2.18 11.76
C ASP A 381 -10.55 -0.76 12.29
N GLY A 382 -9.70 0.19 11.90
CA GLY A 382 -9.70 1.55 12.47
C GLY A 382 -9.44 1.54 13.99
N SER A 383 -10.44 2.00 14.77
CA SER A 383 -10.42 2.02 16.23
C SER A 383 -11.02 0.78 16.89
N PHE A 384 -11.50 -0.18 16.08
CA PHE A 384 -12.23 -1.35 16.57
C PHE A 384 -11.32 -2.59 16.61
N ALA A 385 -11.08 -3.12 17.81
CA ALA A 385 -10.36 -4.37 18.04
C ALA A 385 -11.33 -5.55 18.25
N TYR A 386 -11.09 -6.66 17.55
CA TYR A 386 -11.94 -7.84 17.60
C TYR A 386 -11.16 -9.12 17.27
N SER A 387 -11.74 -10.28 17.59
CA SER A 387 -11.30 -11.58 17.10
C SER A 387 -12.44 -12.27 16.34
N LEU A 388 -12.11 -13.11 15.36
CA LEU A 388 -13.08 -13.93 14.65
C LEU A 388 -12.89 -15.39 15.03
N VAL A 389 -14.01 -16.08 15.21
CA VAL A 389 -14.06 -17.45 15.71
C VAL A 389 -15.07 -18.24 14.90
N HIS A 390 -14.72 -19.45 14.52
CA HIS A 390 -15.69 -20.36 13.92
C HIS A 390 -16.59 -20.95 15.03
N ALA A 391 -17.91 -20.91 14.86
CA ALA A 391 -18.89 -21.30 15.87
C ALA A 391 -18.71 -22.74 16.37
N LYS A 392 -18.22 -23.66 15.51
CA LYS A 392 -17.87 -25.05 15.90
C LYS A 392 -16.86 -25.09 17.04
N ASP A 393 -15.94 -24.14 17.07
CA ASP A 393 -14.85 -23.99 18.03
C ASP A 393 -15.28 -22.97 19.10
N SER A 394 -16.50 -23.14 19.62
CA SER A 394 -17.06 -22.29 20.67
C SER A 394 -18.22 -23.01 21.38
N PRO A 395 -18.68 -22.50 22.53
CA PRO A 395 -19.91 -22.97 23.17
C PRO A 395 -21.15 -22.84 22.27
N PHE A 396 -21.09 -21.96 21.26
CA PHE A 396 -22.20 -21.59 20.38
C PHE A 396 -22.27 -22.40 19.08
N ARG A 397 -21.68 -23.60 19.06
CA ARG A 397 -21.72 -24.51 17.91
C ARG A 397 -23.14 -24.74 17.41
N LEU A 398 -23.32 -24.73 16.08
CA LEU A 398 -24.63 -24.94 15.45
C LEU A 398 -24.85 -26.40 15.00
N ASP A 399 -23.77 -27.14 14.78
CA ASP A 399 -23.77 -28.51 14.25
C ASP A 399 -22.95 -29.47 15.16
N PRO A 400 -23.37 -30.74 15.34
CA PRO A 400 -24.62 -31.38 14.89
C PRO A 400 -25.88 -30.84 15.57
N ARG A 401 -25.82 -30.43 16.84
CA ARG A 401 -26.92 -29.72 17.55
C ARG A 401 -26.36 -28.67 18.53
N PRO A 402 -26.99 -27.48 18.63
CA PRO A 402 -26.67 -26.49 19.63
C PRO A 402 -26.84 -27.06 21.03
N ARG A 403 -25.95 -26.66 21.95
CA ARG A 403 -26.10 -26.97 23.37
C ARG A 403 -27.13 -26.01 23.96
N LYS A 404 -27.93 -26.47 24.91
CA LYS A 404 -28.78 -25.58 25.73
C LYS A 404 -27.89 -24.92 26.79
N LEU A 405 -27.41 -23.73 26.49
CA LEU A 405 -26.49 -22.97 27.35
C LEU A 405 -27.27 -22.33 28.51
N ILE A 406 -26.63 -22.28 29.68
CA ILE A 406 -27.17 -21.68 30.91
C ILE A 406 -26.35 -20.45 31.28
N LYS A 407 -25.01 -20.57 31.28
CA LYS A 407 -24.06 -19.48 31.53
C LYS A 407 -22.89 -19.58 30.55
N VAL A 408 -22.34 -18.45 30.14
CA VAL A 408 -21.11 -18.37 29.35
C VAL A 408 -20.31 -17.15 29.78
N SER A 409 -19.01 -17.32 30.04
CA SER A 409 -18.02 -16.27 30.20
C SER A 409 -16.84 -16.52 29.26
N GLY A 410 -16.18 -15.47 28.81
CA GLY A 410 -15.00 -15.58 27.95
C GLY A 410 -13.86 -14.69 28.41
N LEU A 411 -12.64 -15.14 28.12
CA LEU A 411 -11.41 -14.45 28.48
C LEU A 411 -10.39 -14.61 27.34
N ILE A 412 -9.66 -13.54 27.05
CA ILE A 412 -8.50 -13.57 26.17
C ILE A 412 -7.25 -13.36 27.00
N THR A 413 -6.29 -14.27 26.82
CA THR A 413 -4.99 -14.26 27.50
C THR A 413 -3.86 -14.40 26.48
N SER A 414 -2.70 -13.85 26.81
CA SER A 414 -1.48 -14.04 26.03
C SER A 414 -0.29 -13.73 26.92
N PRO A 415 0.86 -14.41 26.75
CA PRO A 415 2.11 -14.05 27.44
C PRO A 415 2.54 -12.60 27.21
N LYS A 416 2.11 -11.99 26.10
CA LYS A 416 2.43 -10.61 25.73
C LYS A 416 1.40 -9.57 26.24
N LEU A 417 0.31 -10.02 26.88
CA LEU A 417 -0.70 -9.13 27.49
C LEU A 417 -0.42 -8.95 28.99
N LYS A 418 -0.37 -7.70 29.46
CA LYS A 418 -0.23 -7.39 30.90
C LYS A 418 -1.45 -7.81 31.71
N THR A 419 -2.63 -7.58 31.16
CA THR A 419 -3.91 -7.92 31.79
C THR A 419 -4.77 -8.72 30.82
N PRO A 420 -5.40 -9.81 31.27
CA PRO A 420 -6.40 -10.53 30.48
C PRO A 420 -7.53 -9.62 30.01
N ILE A 421 -8.03 -9.84 28.79
CA ILE A 421 -9.14 -9.07 28.22
C ILE A 421 -10.42 -9.89 28.43
N GLN A 422 -11.36 -9.35 29.19
CA GLN A 422 -12.66 -10.01 29.41
C GLN A 422 -13.55 -9.86 28.17
N VAL A 423 -14.11 -10.98 27.70
CA VAL A 423 -15.08 -10.96 26.60
C VAL A 423 -16.44 -10.54 27.14
N LYS A 424 -16.89 -9.33 26.75
CA LYS A 424 -18.15 -8.74 27.22
C LYS A 424 -19.35 -9.23 26.42
N GLU A 425 -19.19 -9.38 25.11
CA GLU A 425 -20.23 -9.88 24.23
C GLU A 425 -19.62 -10.59 23.01
N ILE A 426 -20.48 -11.30 22.28
CA ILE A 426 -20.22 -11.78 20.92
C ILE A 426 -21.36 -11.34 20.00
N ALA A 427 -21.13 -11.42 18.70
CA ALA A 427 -22.20 -11.41 17.72
C ALA A 427 -21.95 -12.46 16.63
N PHE A 428 -23.01 -12.91 15.98
CA PHE A 428 -22.89 -13.74 14.79
C PHE A 428 -22.80 -12.85 13.55
N MET A 429 -22.00 -13.27 12.59
CA MET A 429 -21.92 -12.64 11.29
C MET A 429 -23.10 -13.08 10.40
N ASP A 430 -23.19 -12.49 9.21
CA ASP A 430 -24.16 -12.83 8.18
C ASP A 430 -24.07 -14.31 7.74
N ASP A 431 -22.86 -14.89 7.76
CA ASP A 431 -22.64 -16.34 7.86
C ASP A 431 -22.80 -16.81 9.33
N PRO A 432 -23.78 -17.68 9.62
CA PRO A 432 -24.06 -18.16 10.98
C PRO A 432 -22.92 -18.97 11.61
N ARG A 433 -21.90 -19.38 10.86
CA ARG A 433 -20.73 -20.10 11.38
C ARG A 433 -19.65 -19.19 11.91
N ILE A 434 -19.68 -17.90 11.61
CA ILE A 434 -18.63 -16.99 12.05
C ILE A 434 -19.16 -16.12 13.18
N LEU A 435 -18.39 -16.07 14.25
CA LEU A 435 -18.58 -15.25 15.43
C LEU A 435 -17.55 -14.13 15.42
N ILE A 436 -18.00 -12.92 15.75
CA ILE A 436 -17.12 -11.80 16.07
C ILE A 436 -17.13 -11.57 17.59
N VAL A 437 -15.93 -11.41 18.15
CA VAL A 437 -15.68 -11.14 19.56
C VAL A 437 -15.14 -9.71 19.68
N PRO A 438 -15.99 -8.70 19.91
CA PRO A 438 -15.53 -7.33 20.15
C PRO A 438 -14.77 -7.23 21.47
N LEU A 439 -13.58 -6.61 21.45
CA LEU A 439 -12.72 -6.55 22.63
C LEU A 439 -12.90 -5.28 23.46
N TYR A 440 -13.50 -4.23 22.90
CA TYR A 440 -13.69 -2.92 23.55
C TYR A 440 -12.42 -2.33 24.18
N VAL A 441 -11.27 -2.64 23.57
CA VAL A 441 -9.97 -2.07 23.93
C VAL A 441 -9.53 -1.13 22.82
N ASN A 442 -8.89 -0.03 23.19
CA ASN A 442 -8.32 0.89 22.22
C ASN A 442 -7.04 0.26 21.60
N PRO A 443 -6.99 0.02 20.28
CA PRO A 443 -5.81 -0.56 19.63
C PRO A 443 -4.52 0.23 19.89
N ALA A 444 -4.60 1.56 20.01
CA ALA A 444 -3.44 2.41 20.27
C ALA A 444 -2.88 2.20 21.68
N GLU A 445 -3.75 1.97 22.67
CA GLU A 445 -3.33 1.65 24.05
C GLU A 445 -2.77 0.24 24.13
N LEU A 446 -3.39 -0.71 23.42
CA LEU A 446 -2.92 -2.10 23.39
C LEU A 446 -1.49 -2.18 22.83
N ARG A 447 -1.17 -1.42 21.78
CA ARG A 447 0.19 -1.33 21.22
C ARG A 447 1.22 -0.70 22.16
N LYS A 448 0.79 0.17 23.08
CA LYS A 448 1.69 0.79 24.08
C LYS A 448 1.93 -0.10 25.29
N THR A 449 0.92 -0.89 25.65
CA THR A 449 0.89 -1.67 26.89
C THR A 449 1.29 -3.14 26.69
N SER A 450 1.23 -3.65 25.47
CA SER A 450 1.61 -5.01 25.08
C SER A 450 2.66 -5.00 23.97
N SER A 451 3.43 -6.09 23.88
CA SER A 451 4.34 -6.35 22.76
C SER A 451 3.66 -7.15 21.63
N LEU A 452 2.32 -7.17 21.60
CA LEU A 452 1.56 -7.85 20.56
C LEU A 452 1.52 -7.01 19.28
N GLU A 453 1.86 -7.65 18.17
CA GLU A 453 1.50 -7.12 16.86
C GLU A 453 0.04 -7.44 16.55
N LEU A 454 -0.73 -6.41 16.21
CA LEU A 454 -2.13 -6.53 15.84
C LEU A 454 -2.26 -6.76 14.33
N PHE A 455 -3.26 -7.54 13.93
CA PHE A 455 -3.48 -7.88 12.53
C PHE A 455 -4.49 -6.94 11.89
N GLY A 456 -4.19 -6.45 10.69
CA GLY A 456 -5.11 -5.62 9.90
C GLY A 456 -5.96 -6.45 8.95
N SER A 457 -7.04 -5.84 8.45
CA SER A 457 -7.73 -6.32 7.26
C SER A 457 -7.21 -5.58 6.02
N PRO A 458 -7.08 -6.26 4.86
CA PRO A 458 -6.53 -5.65 3.67
C PRO A 458 -7.48 -4.60 3.09
N LYS A 459 -6.97 -3.38 2.86
CA LYS A 459 -7.72 -2.31 2.17
C LYS A 459 -8.06 -2.69 0.72
N ASN A 460 -7.10 -3.33 0.05
CA ASN A 460 -7.27 -3.87 -1.30
C ASN A 460 -6.85 -5.35 -1.34
N PRO A 461 -7.77 -6.28 -1.08
CA PRO A 461 -7.45 -7.71 -1.01
C PRO A 461 -6.95 -8.29 -2.34
N TYR A 462 -7.22 -7.65 -3.49
CA TYR A 462 -6.84 -8.17 -4.82
C TYR A 462 -5.45 -7.77 -5.28
N LEU A 463 -4.66 -7.13 -4.41
CA LEU A 463 -3.31 -6.74 -4.77
C LEU A 463 -2.40 -7.97 -4.98
N PHE A 464 -2.78 -9.11 -4.40
CA PHE A 464 -2.12 -10.39 -4.56
C PHE A 464 -3.14 -11.47 -4.93
N SER A 465 -2.73 -12.44 -5.74
CA SER A 465 -3.54 -13.62 -6.12
C SER A 465 -3.34 -14.81 -5.20
N GLU A 466 -2.37 -14.72 -4.28
CA GLU A 466 -1.96 -15.81 -3.39
C GLU A 466 -2.23 -15.44 -1.93
N ALA A 467 -2.61 -16.46 -1.15
CA ALA A 467 -2.88 -16.39 0.27
C ALA A 467 -2.08 -17.47 1.02
N VAL A 468 -1.85 -17.21 2.30
CA VAL A 468 -1.27 -18.17 3.24
C VAL A 468 -2.34 -18.58 4.22
N VAL A 469 -2.63 -19.88 4.28
CA VAL A 469 -3.58 -20.43 5.26
C VAL A 469 -2.80 -21.03 6.42
N VAL A 470 -3.20 -20.68 7.64
CA VAL A 470 -2.57 -21.14 8.88
C VAL A 470 -3.59 -21.91 9.71
N ASP A 471 -3.25 -23.16 10.02
CA ASP A 471 -4.02 -24.05 10.89
C ASP A 471 -3.77 -23.69 12.35
N ALA A 472 -4.85 -23.30 13.03
CA ALA A 472 -4.80 -22.84 14.41
C ALA A 472 -4.56 -23.97 15.43
N LYS A 473 -4.71 -25.23 15.03
CA LYS A 473 -4.64 -26.41 15.91
C LYS A 473 -3.37 -27.22 15.70
N GLU A 474 -3.03 -27.53 14.46
CA GLU A 474 -1.93 -28.46 14.15
C GLU A 474 -0.62 -27.76 13.78
N ARG A 475 -0.55 -26.42 13.91
CA ARG A 475 0.68 -25.63 13.64
C ARG A 475 1.24 -25.85 12.23
N ARG A 476 0.35 -26.02 11.25
CA ARG A 476 0.71 -26.17 9.84
C ARG A 476 0.27 -24.94 9.05
N PHE A 477 0.90 -24.73 7.91
CA PHE A 477 0.55 -23.65 7.02
C PHE A 477 0.84 -24.02 5.56
N GLY A 478 0.15 -23.36 4.64
CA GLY A 478 0.32 -23.57 3.22
C GLY A 478 -0.01 -22.32 2.41
N GLN A 479 0.62 -22.20 1.25
CA GLN A 479 0.35 -21.12 0.30
C GLN A 479 -0.55 -21.64 -0.81
N THR A 480 -1.54 -20.84 -1.22
CA THR A 480 -2.48 -21.20 -2.29
C THR A 480 -3.02 -19.98 -3.01
N ASP A 481 -3.53 -20.16 -4.21
CA ASP A 481 -4.28 -19.16 -4.94
C ASP A 481 -5.63 -18.90 -4.26
N PHE A 482 -6.09 -17.65 -4.29
CA PHE A 482 -7.46 -17.32 -3.89
C PHE A 482 -8.16 -16.42 -4.91
N MET A 483 -9.47 -16.60 -5.02
CA MET A 483 -10.33 -15.76 -5.83
C MET A 483 -11.58 -15.42 -5.03
N ARG A 484 -12.18 -14.26 -5.27
CA ARG A 484 -13.48 -13.96 -4.66
C ARG A 484 -14.56 -14.78 -5.36
N ASP A 485 -15.50 -15.31 -4.59
CA ASP A 485 -16.63 -16.02 -5.17
C ASP A 485 -17.47 -15.06 -6.03
N GLU A 486 -17.69 -15.43 -7.29
CA GLU A 486 -18.41 -14.60 -8.27
C GLU A 486 -19.89 -14.39 -7.90
N ARG A 487 -20.48 -15.35 -7.16
CA ARG A 487 -21.90 -15.36 -6.83
C ARG A 487 -22.19 -14.80 -5.45
N ASP A 488 -21.26 -14.97 -4.50
CA ASP A 488 -21.43 -14.53 -3.11
C ASP A 488 -20.20 -13.81 -2.58
N ALA A 489 -20.30 -12.48 -2.55
CA ALA A 489 -19.31 -11.55 -2.07
C ALA A 489 -18.74 -11.82 -0.66
N ARG A 490 -19.47 -12.60 0.15
CA ARG A 490 -19.11 -12.93 1.53
C ARG A 490 -17.94 -13.91 1.63
N TYR A 491 -17.67 -14.64 0.55
CA TYR A 491 -16.69 -15.72 0.54
C TYR A 491 -15.53 -15.45 -0.43
N ILE A 492 -14.39 -16.02 -0.06
CA ILE A 492 -13.22 -16.16 -0.90
C ILE A 492 -13.05 -17.66 -1.13
N GLU A 493 -12.93 -18.05 -2.40
CA GLU A 493 -12.51 -19.39 -2.80
C GLU A 493 -11.00 -19.51 -2.61
N VAL A 494 -10.60 -20.58 -1.95
CA VAL A 494 -9.22 -20.93 -1.58
C VAL A 494 -8.95 -22.27 -2.24
N SER A 495 -8.06 -22.31 -3.24
CA SER A 495 -7.89 -23.50 -4.08
C SER A 495 -7.19 -24.63 -3.32
N HIS A 496 -7.94 -25.61 -2.79
CA HIS A 496 -7.36 -26.73 -2.04
C HIS A 496 -6.42 -27.62 -2.87
N THR A 497 -6.56 -27.63 -4.20
CA THR A 497 -5.74 -28.45 -5.12
C THR A 497 -4.39 -27.83 -5.46
N LYS A 498 -4.15 -26.58 -5.08
CA LYS A 498 -2.95 -25.80 -5.46
C LYS A 498 -2.10 -25.39 -4.25
N PHE A 499 -2.20 -26.10 -3.13
CA PHE A 499 -1.35 -25.79 -2.00
C PHE A 499 0.12 -26.12 -2.32
N ALA A 500 0.97 -25.09 -2.35
CA ALA A 500 2.40 -25.25 -2.27
C ALA A 500 2.74 -25.57 -0.80
N PHE A 501 3.00 -26.84 -0.54
CA PHE A 501 3.24 -27.34 0.81
C PHE A 501 4.66 -27.00 1.27
N VAL A 502 4.78 -26.09 2.24
CA VAL A 502 6.07 -25.80 2.89
C VAL A 502 6.36 -26.78 4.03
N THR A 503 5.32 -27.31 4.70
CA THR A 503 5.46 -28.19 5.88
C THR A 503 4.78 -29.57 5.75
N GLY A 504 4.68 -30.12 4.53
CA GLY A 504 4.00 -31.40 4.26
C GLY A 504 2.51 -31.27 3.93
N ALA A 505 1.80 -32.39 3.76
CA ALA A 505 0.39 -32.39 3.34
C ALA A 505 -0.49 -31.57 4.31
N PHE A 506 -1.06 -30.49 3.79
CA PHE A 506 -1.87 -29.51 4.52
C PHE A 506 -3.30 -29.53 3.97
N ASP A 507 -4.28 -29.85 4.83
CA ASP A 507 -5.71 -29.78 4.49
C ASP A 507 -6.34 -28.71 5.39
N PRO A 508 -6.73 -27.55 4.85
CA PRO A 508 -7.26 -26.46 5.66
C PRO A 508 -8.59 -26.87 6.34
N GLY A 509 -8.64 -26.67 7.65
CA GLY A 509 -9.80 -26.94 8.47
C GLY A 509 -10.71 -25.72 8.63
N LYS A 510 -11.98 -25.96 8.98
CA LYS A 510 -12.88 -24.84 9.36
C LYS A 510 -12.27 -24.09 10.57
N GLY A 511 -12.29 -22.76 10.55
CA GLY A 511 -11.71 -21.92 11.59
C GLY A 511 -10.25 -21.51 11.35
N ASP A 512 -9.59 -22.10 10.35
CA ASP A 512 -8.23 -21.69 9.98
C ASP A 512 -8.21 -20.27 9.42
N LEU A 513 -7.11 -19.56 9.65
CA LEU A 513 -6.98 -18.16 9.24
C LEU A 513 -6.31 -18.07 7.88
N VAL A 514 -6.86 -17.20 7.03
CA VAL A 514 -6.33 -16.92 5.69
C VAL A 514 -5.70 -15.54 5.70
N PHE A 515 -4.43 -15.47 5.33
CA PHE A 515 -3.63 -14.25 5.29
C PHE A 515 -3.27 -13.86 3.85
N SER A 516 -3.22 -12.57 3.57
CA SER A 516 -2.60 -12.06 2.35
C SER A 516 -1.08 -12.20 2.42
N GLN A 517 -0.40 -12.06 1.29
CA GLN A 517 1.07 -11.99 1.26
C GLN A 517 1.65 -10.81 2.05
N LYS A 518 0.87 -9.84 2.54
CA LYS A 518 1.35 -8.81 3.48
C LYS A 518 1.31 -9.24 4.95
N GLY A 519 0.68 -10.39 5.24
CA GLY A 519 0.34 -10.81 6.60
C GLY A 519 -0.88 -10.09 7.18
N GLU A 520 -1.79 -9.62 6.32
CA GLU A 520 -3.12 -9.11 6.73
C GLU A 520 -4.14 -10.25 6.68
N VAL A 521 -5.14 -10.26 7.56
CA VAL A 521 -6.15 -11.33 7.59
C VAL A 521 -7.18 -11.10 6.48
N LEU A 522 -7.19 -11.99 5.49
CA LEU A 522 -8.17 -12.01 4.39
C LEU A 522 -9.47 -12.69 4.81
N GLY A 523 -9.39 -13.74 5.62
CA GLY A 523 -10.54 -14.62 5.84
C GLY A 523 -10.40 -15.62 6.98
N VAL A 524 -11.52 -16.25 7.31
CA VAL A 524 -11.58 -17.42 8.19
C VAL A 524 -12.22 -18.57 7.42
N MET A 525 -11.54 -19.71 7.31
CA MET A 525 -12.03 -20.89 6.60
C MET A 525 -13.39 -21.34 7.17
N VAL A 526 -14.39 -21.51 6.30
CA VAL A 526 -15.72 -22.01 6.67
C VAL A 526 -15.91 -23.48 6.29
N ASN A 527 -15.18 -23.92 5.28
CA ASN A 527 -14.97 -25.32 4.89
C ASN A 527 -13.54 -25.45 4.30
N ARG A 528 -13.26 -26.48 3.49
CA ARG A 528 -11.93 -26.70 2.89
C ARG A 528 -11.60 -25.75 1.75
N ASP A 529 -12.63 -25.24 1.07
CA ASP A 529 -12.48 -24.53 -0.20
C ASP A 529 -12.84 -23.05 -0.11
N TYR A 530 -13.50 -22.64 0.97
CA TYR A 530 -14.02 -21.30 1.12
C TYR A 530 -13.66 -20.73 2.49
N ALA A 531 -13.26 -19.47 2.46
CA ALA A 531 -13.09 -18.62 3.62
C ALA A 531 -14.14 -17.52 3.64
N PHE A 532 -14.65 -17.22 4.83
CA PHE A 532 -15.42 -16.01 5.09
C PHE A 532 -14.50 -14.80 4.96
N HIS A 533 -14.82 -13.89 4.04
CA HIS A 533 -14.01 -12.71 3.76
C HIS A 533 -14.09 -11.68 4.90
N VAL A 534 -12.94 -11.21 5.41
CA VAL A 534 -12.85 -10.16 6.43
C VAL A 534 -12.89 -8.79 5.78
N LYS A 535 -14.11 -8.29 5.52
CA LYS A 535 -14.34 -6.94 4.99
C LYS A 535 -15.67 -6.37 5.48
N ASN A 536 -15.65 -5.11 5.92
CA ASN A 536 -16.81 -4.34 6.38
C ASN A 536 -17.67 -5.12 7.40
N LEU A 537 -17.02 -5.65 8.44
CA LEU A 537 -17.66 -6.59 9.36
C LEU A 537 -18.83 -5.96 10.13
N GLY A 538 -18.75 -4.66 10.46
CA GLY A 538 -19.81 -3.98 11.20
C GLY A 538 -21.17 -4.05 10.51
N ALA A 539 -21.22 -3.87 9.19
CA ALA A 539 -22.45 -3.97 8.39
C ALA A 539 -22.94 -5.41 8.20
N ARG A 540 -22.10 -6.40 8.51
CA ARG A 540 -22.34 -7.82 8.28
C ARG A 540 -22.70 -8.58 9.55
N ILE A 541 -22.84 -7.89 10.68
CA ILE A 541 -23.34 -8.50 11.91
C ILE A 541 -24.82 -8.88 11.70
N HIS A 542 -25.18 -10.12 12.02
CA HIS A 542 -26.56 -10.57 11.96
C HIS A 542 -27.40 -9.80 12.99
N GLY A 543 -28.48 -9.17 12.53
CA GLY A 543 -29.39 -8.39 13.38
C GLY A 543 -29.89 -9.22 14.58
N GLY A 544 -29.86 -8.64 15.78
CA GLY A 544 -30.31 -9.30 17.00
C GLY A 544 -29.40 -10.39 17.55
N SER A 545 -28.28 -10.70 16.88
CA SER A 545 -27.37 -11.80 17.29
C SER A 545 -26.46 -11.50 18.47
N ARG A 546 -26.41 -10.23 18.91
CA ARG A 546 -25.56 -9.82 20.03
C ARG A 546 -25.96 -10.55 21.31
N THR A 547 -24.96 -11.18 21.91
CA THR A 547 -25.08 -12.00 23.12
C THR A 547 -24.07 -11.51 24.14
N ILE A 548 -24.58 -10.93 25.23
CA ILE A 548 -23.78 -10.45 26.35
C ILE A 548 -23.32 -11.66 27.18
N MET A 549 -22.08 -11.64 27.65
CA MET A 549 -21.45 -12.71 28.43
C MET A 549 -21.43 -12.38 29.92
N GLY A 550 -21.08 -13.39 30.73
CA GLY A 550 -20.88 -13.25 32.16
C GLY A 550 -22.21 -13.13 32.93
N PRO A 551 -22.28 -12.29 33.97
CA PRO A 551 -23.45 -12.19 34.85
C PRO A 551 -24.76 -11.82 34.12
N SER A 552 -24.66 -11.12 32.98
CA SER A 552 -25.80 -10.64 32.19
C SER A 552 -26.16 -11.56 31.02
N PHE A 553 -25.64 -12.80 31.00
CA PHE A 553 -25.93 -13.76 29.94
C PHE A 553 -27.41 -14.16 29.92
N ASN A 554 -28.07 -13.98 28.78
CA ASN A 554 -29.48 -14.36 28.60
C ASN A 554 -29.58 -15.73 27.92
N ALA A 555 -29.80 -16.77 28.72
CA ALA A 555 -29.88 -18.15 28.24
C ALA A 555 -31.03 -18.38 27.24
N SER A 556 -32.25 -17.88 27.53
CA SER A 556 -33.42 -18.10 26.65
C SER A 556 -33.18 -17.51 25.27
N LYS A 557 -32.86 -16.21 25.21
CA LYS A 557 -32.60 -15.49 23.96
C LYS A 557 -31.49 -16.17 23.15
N THR A 558 -30.41 -16.60 23.80
CA THR A 558 -29.25 -17.21 23.14
C THR A 558 -29.57 -18.60 22.58
N ASN A 559 -30.32 -19.41 23.32
CA ASN A 559 -30.74 -20.73 22.88
C ASN A 559 -31.71 -20.63 21.68
N ASP A 560 -32.65 -19.70 21.71
CA ASP A 560 -33.56 -19.45 20.59
C ASP A 560 -32.82 -18.94 19.34
N LEU A 561 -31.86 -18.02 19.54
CA LEU A 561 -30.99 -17.51 18.49
C LEU A 561 -30.17 -18.62 17.83
N THR A 562 -29.48 -19.47 18.60
CA THR A 562 -28.65 -20.56 18.04
C THR A 562 -29.49 -21.60 17.30
N LEU A 563 -30.73 -21.86 17.73
CA LEU A 563 -31.67 -22.69 16.97
C LEU A 563 -32.09 -22.04 15.64
N SER A 564 -32.37 -20.73 15.65
CA SER A 564 -32.68 -19.98 14.41
C SER A 564 -31.50 -19.97 13.44
N LEU A 565 -30.29 -19.70 13.93
CA LEU A 565 -29.06 -19.70 13.13
C LEU A 565 -28.73 -21.08 12.57
N LYS A 566 -29.02 -22.16 13.31
CA LYS A 566 -28.93 -23.52 12.76
C LYS A 566 -29.83 -23.70 11.54
N LYS A 567 -31.09 -23.24 11.59
CA LYS A 567 -31.99 -23.30 10.42
C LYS A 567 -31.41 -22.52 9.23
N LYS A 568 -30.86 -21.32 9.51
CA LYS A 568 -30.18 -20.50 8.49
C LYS A 568 -28.96 -21.19 7.89
N LEU A 569 -28.18 -21.92 8.70
CA LEU A 569 -27.02 -22.70 8.25
C LEU A 569 -27.43 -23.78 7.23
N PHE A 570 -28.56 -24.47 7.44
CA PHE A 570 -29.07 -25.44 6.44
C PHE A 570 -29.53 -24.80 5.13
N GLY A 571 -29.95 -23.53 5.18
CA GLY A 571 -30.33 -22.75 4.01
C GLY A 571 -29.16 -22.19 3.19
N LEU A 572 -27.91 -22.32 3.68
CA LEU A 572 -26.74 -21.94 2.87
C LEU A 572 -26.56 -22.89 1.69
N ASN A 573 -26.06 -22.36 0.58
CA ASN A 573 -25.71 -23.14 -0.60
C ASN A 573 -24.78 -24.31 -0.20
N ASN A 574 -25.02 -25.49 -0.78
CA ASN A 574 -24.27 -26.72 -0.50
C ASN A 574 -22.77 -26.53 -0.64
N LYS A 575 -22.30 -25.73 -1.60
CA LYS A 575 -20.86 -25.48 -1.80
C LYS A 575 -20.18 -24.80 -0.62
N PHE A 576 -20.96 -24.06 0.18
CA PHE A 576 -20.43 -23.36 1.36
C PHE A 576 -20.56 -24.17 2.64
N ARG A 577 -21.48 -25.13 2.75
CA ARG A 577 -21.70 -25.91 3.98
C ARG A 577 -20.52 -26.85 4.26
#